data_AF-A0A524KT58-F1
#
_entry.id   AF-A0A524KT58-F1
#
_cell.length_a   1.000
_cell.length_b   1.000
_cell.length_c   1.000
_cell.angle_alpha   90.00
_cell.angle_beta   90.00
_cell.angle_gamma   90.00
#
_symmetry.space_group_name_H-M   'P 1'
#
loop_
_entity.id
_entity.type
_entity.pdbx_description
1 polymer ?
#
loop_
_entity_poly.entity_id
_entity_poly.type
_entity_poly.pdbx_seq_one_letter_code
_entity_poly.pdbx_strand_id
1 'polypeptide(L)'
;VKGAGKDRESTLFLTEKGVKVVGIDAWSWDRPLPYLAKEFKETGDPKVIWEAHFAGIEIGYCHMEKMANLSAIGRPHGFTVCCFPIKIKGASAGWVRPVAIVEG
;
A
#
# COMPACT_ATOMS: atom_id res chain seq x y z
N VAL A 1 -4.04 -10.83 -15.49
CA VAL A 1 -4.57 -10.41 -14.17
C VAL A 1 -4.77 -8.90 -14.21
N LYS A 2 -5.83 -8.37 -13.60
CA LYS A 2 -6.09 -6.92 -13.53
C LYS A 2 -6.10 -6.49 -12.06
N GLY A 3 -5.40 -5.40 -11.74
CA GLY A 3 -5.31 -4.83 -10.40
C GLY A 3 -4.30 -3.69 -10.38
N ALA A 4 -4.58 -2.64 -9.62
CA ALA A 4 -3.64 -1.55 -9.41
C ALA A 4 -2.46 -2.00 -8.54
N GLY A 5 -1.38 -1.24 -8.57
CA GLY A 5 -0.22 -1.42 -7.70
C GLY A 5 0.76 -0.27 -7.89
N LYS A 6 1.75 -0.20 -7.01
CA LYS A 6 2.79 0.83 -6.98
C LYS A 6 4.15 0.23 -7.29
N ASP A 7 5.03 1.09 -7.74
CA ASP A 7 6.47 0.85 -7.86
C ASP A 7 7.22 1.57 -6.73
N ARG A 8 8.55 1.47 -6.74
CA ARG A 8 9.40 2.16 -5.77
C ARG A 8 9.23 3.67 -5.82
N GLU A 9 9.31 4.25 -7.02
CA GLU A 9 9.34 5.71 -7.21
C GLU A 9 8.03 6.37 -6.72
N SER A 10 6.87 5.81 -7.07
CA SER A 10 5.58 6.31 -6.61
C SER A 10 5.41 6.20 -5.09
N THR A 11 5.98 5.18 -4.46
CA THR A 11 5.97 5.05 -3.00
C THR A 11 6.87 6.10 -2.35
N LEU A 12 8.10 6.26 -2.83
CA LEU A 12 9.04 7.25 -2.32
C LEU A 12 8.47 8.66 -2.46
N PHE A 13 7.92 9.01 -3.62
CA PHE A 13 7.28 10.30 -3.87
C PHE A 13 6.21 10.67 -2.82
N LEU A 14 5.38 9.69 -2.41
CA LEU A 14 4.39 9.92 -1.36
C LEU A 14 5.07 10.13 0.01
N THR A 15 6.02 9.26 0.35
CA THR A 15 6.67 9.28 1.66
C THR A 15 7.58 10.50 1.87
N GLU A 16 8.25 10.99 0.82
CA GLU A 16 9.06 12.22 0.83
C GLU A 16 8.21 13.47 1.14
N LYS A 17 6.90 13.42 0.82
CA LYS A 17 5.94 14.47 1.16
C LYS A 17 5.36 14.32 2.57
N GLY A 18 5.90 13.42 3.37
CA GLY A 18 5.50 13.19 4.76
C GLY A 18 4.29 12.27 4.91
N VAL A 19 3.85 11.57 3.86
CA VAL A 19 2.79 10.55 3.97
C VAL A 19 3.37 9.34 4.71
N LYS A 20 2.74 8.97 5.83
CA LYS A 20 3.20 7.85 6.69
C LYS A 20 2.34 6.59 6.59
N VAL A 21 1.12 6.74 6.10
CA VAL A 21 0.14 5.67 5.98
C VAL A 21 -0.55 5.77 4.63
N VAL A 22 -0.61 4.66 3.90
CA VAL A 22 -1.27 4.54 2.60
C VAL A 22 -2.24 3.35 2.58
N GLY A 23 -3.10 3.30 1.58
CA GLY A 23 -4.10 2.23 1.44
C GLY A 23 -4.44 1.94 -0.02
N ILE A 24 -4.73 0.67 -0.32
CA ILE A 24 -5.14 0.21 -1.64
C ILE A 24 -6.24 -0.86 -1.52
N ASP A 25 -7.16 -0.90 -2.47
CA ASP A 25 -8.20 -1.93 -2.61
C ASP A 25 -7.72 -3.18 -3.36
N ALA A 26 -6.49 -3.15 -3.89
CA ALA A 26 -5.85 -4.26 -4.56
C ALA A 26 -5.35 -5.32 -3.56
N TRP A 27 -5.01 -6.50 -4.11
CA TRP A 27 -4.50 -7.64 -3.34
C TRP A 27 -3.21 -7.31 -2.59
N SER A 28 -2.42 -6.38 -3.15
CA SER A 28 -1.15 -5.92 -2.62
C SER A 28 -0.89 -4.46 -2.98
N TRP A 29 0.00 -3.80 -2.24
CA TRP A 29 0.54 -2.48 -2.55
C TRP A 29 1.36 -2.47 -3.84
N ASP A 30 2.12 -3.53 -4.12
CA ASP A 30 2.97 -3.65 -5.30
C ASP A 30 2.18 -3.95 -6.59
N ARG A 31 2.83 -3.71 -7.74
CA ARG A 31 2.31 -4.13 -9.05
C ARG A 31 1.95 -5.63 -9.04
N PRO A 32 0.95 -6.07 -9.82
CA PRO A 32 0.54 -7.47 -9.81
C PRO A 32 1.68 -8.43 -10.14
N LEU A 33 1.81 -9.50 -9.33
CA LEU A 33 2.92 -10.48 -9.41
C LEU A 33 3.22 -11.02 -10.82
N PRO A 34 2.25 -11.30 -11.71
CA PRO A 34 2.58 -11.78 -13.06
C PRO A 34 3.39 -10.79 -13.89
N TYR A 35 3.22 -9.49 -13.67
CA TYR A 35 4.02 -8.46 -14.35
C TYR A 35 5.44 -8.42 -13.78
N LEU A 36 5.57 -8.44 -12.45
CA LEU A 36 6.89 -8.50 -11.78
C LEU A 36 7.66 -9.78 -12.18
N ALA A 37 6.97 -10.92 -12.24
CA ALA A 37 7.58 -12.19 -12.62
C ALA A 37 8.03 -12.21 -14.08
N LYS A 38 7.27 -11.59 -14.98
CA LYS A 38 7.65 -11.43 -16.38
C LYS A 38 8.91 -10.56 -16.49
N GLU A 39 8.91 -9.40 -15.85
CA GLU A 39 10.03 -8.47 -15.87
C GLU A 39 11.29 -9.10 -15.25
N PHE A 40 11.16 -9.77 -14.11
CA PHE A 40 12.25 -10.53 -13.50
C PHE A 40 12.81 -11.62 -14.42
N LYS A 41 11.95 -12.34 -15.15
CA LYS A 41 12.38 -13.36 -16.11
C LYS A 41 13.15 -12.75 -17.30
N GLU A 42 12.77 -11.55 -17.71
CA GLU A 42 13.39 -10.83 -18.84
C GLU A 42 14.73 -10.18 -18.45
N THR A 43 14.82 -9.60 -17.26
CA THR A 43 15.98 -8.80 -16.83
C THR A 43 16.92 -9.53 -15.88
N GLY A 44 16.41 -10.52 -15.13
CA GLY A 44 17.12 -11.15 -14.02
C GLY A 44 17.31 -10.24 -12.79
N ASP A 45 16.72 -9.03 -12.76
CA ASP A 45 16.91 -8.08 -11.68
C ASP A 45 15.95 -8.33 -10.51
N PRO A 46 16.42 -8.83 -9.35
CA PRO A 46 15.54 -9.11 -8.20
C PRO A 46 14.94 -7.84 -7.59
N LYS A 47 15.47 -6.65 -7.88
CA LYS A 47 14.96 -5.38 -7.33
C LYS A 47 13.54 -5.08 -7.75
N VAL A 48 13.08 -5.66 -8.86
CA VAL A 48 11.71 -5.50 -9.34
C VAL A 48 10.67 -6.16 -8.40
N ILE A 49 11.10 -7.12 -7.59
CA ILE A 49 10.19 -7.90 -6.75
C ILE A 49 9.93 -7.12 -5.45
N TRP A 50 8.68 -6.76 -5.18
CA TRP A 50 8.25 -6.04 -3.96
C TRP A 50 8.93 -4.67 -3.79
N GLU A 51 9.26 -4.02 -4.90
CA GLU A 51 10.01 -2.76 -4.92
C GLU A 51 9.29 -1.63 -4.15
N ALA A 52 7.95 -1.62 -4.16
CA ALA A 52 7.15 -0.63 -3.45
C ALA A 52 7.12 -0.92 -1.94
N HIS A 53 7.00 -2.20 -1.53
CA HIS A 53 7.17 -2.60 -0.12
C HIS A 53 8.56 -2.20 0.38
N PHE A 54 9.62 -2.51 -0.36
CA PHE A 54 10.99 -2.25 0.03
C PHE A 54 11.39 -0.76 -0.04
N ALA A 55 10.57 0.11 -0.62
CA ALA A 55 10.72 1.56 -0.43
C ALA A 55 10.66 1.95 1.06
N GLY A 56 9.96 1.17 1.89
CA GLY A 56 9.85 1.38 3.34
C GLY A 56 11.17 1.23 4.11
N ILE A 57 12.20 0.63 3.49
CA ILE A 57 13.56 0.60 4.05
C ILE A 57 14.21 1.99 3.99
N GLU A 58 13.90 2.77 2.95
CA GLU A 58 14.47 4.11 2.74
C GLU A 58 13.70 5.17 3.54
N ILE A 59 12.36 5.18 3.42
CA ILE A 59 11.48 6.06 4.20
C ILE A 59 10.35 5.23 4.79
N GLY A 60 10.37 5.07 6.11
CA GLY A 60 9.40 4.22 6.82
C GLY A 60 7.96 4.68 6.64
N TYR A 61 7.08 3.75 6.24
CA TYR A 61 5.65 3.94 6.10
C TYR A 61 4.90 2.64 6.43
N CYS A 62 3.60 2.76 6.65
CA CYS A 62 2.69 1.61 6.74
C CYS A 62 1.73 1.62 5.56
N HIS A 63 1.37 0.46 5.02
CA HIS A 63 0.26 0.33 4.07
C HIS A 63 -0.85 -0.57 4.59
N MET A 64 -2.04 -0.37 4.02
CA MET A 64 -3.17 -1.27 4.15
C MET A 64 -3.53 -1.80 2.77
N GLU A 65 -3.71 -3.11 2.67
CA GLU A 65 -4.07 -3.79 1.43
C GLU A 65 -5.49 -4.34 1.54
N LYS A 66 -6.11 -4.65 0.39
CA LYS A 66 -7.44 -5.26 0.31
C LYS A 66 -8.54 -4.42 0.99
N MET A 67 -8.41 -3.09 0.92
CA MET A 67 -9.46 -2.20 1.39
C MET A 67 -10.74 -2.35 0.58
N ALA A 68 -11.87 -1.99 1.18
CA ALA A 68 -13.18 -2.05 0.55
C ALA A 68 -13.97 -0.76 0.81
N ASN A 69 -15.06 -0.57 0.07
CA ASN A 69 -15.99 0.55 0.23
C ASN A 69 -15.37 1.95 0.07
N LEU A 70 -14.23 2.09 -0.62
CA LEU A 70 -13.59 3.39 -0.84
C LEU A 70 -14.54 4.37 -1.58
N SER A 71 -15.37 3.88 -2.49
CA SER A 71 -16.37 4.69 -3.19
C SER A 71 -17.45 5.25 -2.25
N ALA A 72 -17.75 4.58 -1.13
CA ALA A 72 -18.76 5.02 -0.18
C ALA A 72 -18.30 6.24 0.65
N ILE A 73 -17.01 6.59 0.62
CA ILE A 73 -16.50 7.83 1.23
C ILE A 73 -17.10 9.06 0.53
N GLY A 74 -17.39 8.95 -0.77
CA GLY A 74 -18.10 9.97 -1.56
C GLY A 74 -17.31 11.25 -1.83
N ARG A 75 -16.09 11.39 -1.32
CA ARG A 75 -15.22 12.57 -1.51
C ARG A 75 -13.73 12.18 -1.57
N PRO A 76 -12.89 12.94 -2.28
CA PRO A 76 -11.47 12.62 -2.44
C PRO A 76 -10.60 13.04 -1.24
N HIS A 77 -11.05 14.01 -0.43
CA HIS A 77 -10.31 14.53 0.73
C HIS A 77 -11.28 15.16 1.76
N GLY A 78 -10.76 15.57 2.92
CA GLY A 78 -11.56 16.17 3.99
C GLY A 78 -12.31 15.16 4.86
N PHE A 79 -11.72 13.98 5.07
CA PHE A 79 -12.19 12.93 5.97
C PHE A 79 -10.99 12.35 6.74
N THR A 80 -11.25 11.70 7.86
CA THR A 80 -10.20 11.06 8.67
C THR A 80 -10.25 9.55 8.50
N VAL A 81 -9.11 8.91 8.30
CA VAL A 81 -8.99 7.44 8.33
C VAL A 81 -8.41 7.02 9.67
N CYS A 82 -9.12 6.15 10.39
CA CYS A 82 -8.61 5.49 11.59
C CYS A 82 -8.31 4.03 11.27
N CYS A 83 -7.08 3.59 11.52
CA CYS A 83 -6.60 2.27 11.11
C CYS A 83 -5.62 1.67 12.13
N PHE A 84 -6.11 1.35 13.32
CA PHE A 84 -5.30 0.76 14.39
C PHE A 84 -5.11 -0.75 14.13
N PRO A 85 -3.89 -1.22 13.80
CA PRO A 85 -3.66 -2.64 13.56
C PRO A 85 -3.69 -3.41 14.89
N ILE A 86 -4.07 -4.68 14.83
CA ILE A 86 -3.92 -5.59 15.97
C ILE A 86 -2.45 -5.78 16.29
N LYS A 87 -2.08 -5.55 17.55
CA LYS A 87 -0.71 -5.71 18.03
C LYS A 87 -0.40 -7.19 18.26
N ILE A 88 0.34 -7.78 17.33
CA ILE A 88 0.81 -9.16 17.42
C ILE A 88 2.29 -9.15 17.87
N LYS A 89 2.61 -9.90 18.93
CA LYS A 89 3.98 -9.92 19.50
C LYS A 89 4.98 -10.46 18.46
N GLY A 90 5.99 -9.64 18.12
CA GLY A 90 7.06 -10.01 17.20
C GLY A 90 6.67 -10.01 15.71
N ALA A 91 5.47 -9.57 15.36
CA ALA A 91 5.05 -9.49 13.96
C ALA A 91 5.41 -8.13 13.33
N SER A 92 5.67 -8.14 12.03
CA SER A 92 5.86 -6.93 11.22
C SER A 92 4.56 -6.24 10.83
N ALA A 93 3.43 -6.95 10.91
CA ALA A 93 2.11 -6.43 10.56
C ALA A 93 0.99 -7.15 11.35
N GLY A 94 -0.22 -6.58 11.30
CA GLY A 94 -1.43 -7.17 11.87
C GLY A 94 -2.64 -6.76 11.04
N TRP A 95 -3.74 -7.51 11.15
CA TRP A 95 -4.99 -7.10 10.51
C TRP A 95 -5.55 -5.85 11.17
N VAL A 96 -6.36 -5.12 10.42
CA VAL A 96 -6.95 -3.85 10.83
C VAL A 96 -8.41 -3.80 10.41
N ARG A 97 -9.23 -3.11 11.20
CA ARG A 97 -10.58 -2.71 10.81
C ARG A 97 -10.55 -1.21 10.50
N PRO A 98 -10.11 -0.79 9.31
CA PRO A 98 -10.00 0.62 9.00
C PRO A 98 -11.40 1.21 8.83
N VAL A 99 -11.56 2.44 9.30
CA VAL A 99 -12.81 3.21 9.15
C VAL A 99 -12.48 4.60 8.61
N ALA A 100 -13.35 5.10 7.74
CA ALA A 100 -13.36 6.50 7.34
C ALA A 100 -14.41 7.23 8.17
N ILE A 101 -14.01 8.29 8.86
CA ILE A 101 -14.90 9.21 9.57
C ILE A 101 -15.22 10.34 8.59
N VAL A 102 -16.47 10.41 8.18
CA VAL A 102 -16.97 11.36 7.18
C VAL A 102 -18.00 12.25 7.87
N GLU A 103 -17.78 13.56 7.85
CA GLU A 103 -18.76 14.53 8.35
C GLU A 103 -19.90 14.67 7.34
N GLY A 104 -21.13 14.78 7.85
CA GLY A 104 -22.35 15.00 7.07
C GLY A 104 -22.37 16.35 6.37
#